data_AF-A0A662RXI2-F1
#
_entry.id   AF-A0A662RXI2-F1
#
_cell.length_a   1.000
_cell.length_b   1.000
_cell.length_c   1.000
_cell.angle_alpha   90.00
_cell.angle_beta   90.00
_cell.angle_gamma   90.00
#
_symmetry.space_group_name_H-M   'P 1'
#
loop_
_entity.id
_entity.type
_entity.pdbx_description
1 polymer ?
#
loop_
_entity_poly.entity_id
_entity_poly.type
_entity_poly.pdbx_seq_one_letter_code
_entity_poly.pdbx_strand_id
1 'polypeptide(L)'
;MSTPRTGPLHLRIESRYRRPIALGWVSLSPPELTLRVRVPSSDGCRALQVSLYTVSGDASLRVDAGQASVQSVHGGLSIEGRFGTLEADTVSGDMSLLVELAGDGTARTTSGDISGEIAISGSSGGGGSIHLSTTSGDVEVEVWRGEGVRLLVHASTTSGRATLEDAGGGLNVTSATVREVSGSVGSPEGREFTLAAESTSGDVTIRYAGVRPAG
;
A
#
# COMPACT_ATOMS: atom_id res chain seq x y z
N MET A 1 -29.74 16.10 -8.25
CA MET A 1 -29.85 14.93 -7.36
C MET A 1 -29.77 13.69 -8.23
N SER A 2 -28.56 13.14 -8.44
CA SER A 2 -28.36 11.93 -9.24
C SER A 2 -28.60 10.71 -8.35
N THR A 3 -29.56 9.88 -8.75
CA THR A 3 -29.79 8.55 -8.16
C THR A 3 -28.56 7.67 -8.31
N PRO A 4 -28.08 6.99 -7.25
CA PRO A 4 -27.02 5.99 -7.39
C PRO A 4 -27.51 4.85 -8.28
N ARG A 5 -26.88 4.65 -9.44
CA ARG A 5 -27.13 3.50 -10.32
C ARG A 5 -26.47 2.28 -9.68
N THR A 6 -27.25 1.45 -8.99
CA THR A 6 -26.84 0.13 -8.53
C THR A 6 -26.78 -0.84 -9.72
N GLY A 7 -25.57 -1.06 -10.25
CA GLY A 7 -25.31 -2.18 -11.15
C GLY A 7 -25.23 -3.50 -10.38
N PRO A 8 -25.53 -4.66 -11.00
CA PRO A 8 -25.39 -5.95 -10.34
C PRO A 8 -23.93 -6.24 -9.97
N LEU A 9 -23.69 -6.62 -8.72
CA LEU A 9 -22.41 -7.15 -8.24
C LEU A 9 -22.17 -8.52 -8.91
N HIS A 10 -21.15 -8.62 -9.75
CA HIS A 10 -20.76 -9.89 -10.35
C HIS A 10 -19.71 -10.57 -9.46
N LEU A 11 -20.16 -11.49 -8.61
CA LEU A 11 -19.29 -12.34 -7.79
C LEU A 11 -19.00 -13.64 -8.57
N ARG A 12 -17.75 -13.84 -9.01
CA ARG A 12 -17.35 -15.06 -9.73
C ARG A 12 -16.33 -15.82 -8.88
N ILE A 13 -16.79 -16.94 -8.32
CA ILE A 13 -15.95 -17.86 -7.55
C ILE A 13 -15.47 -18.93 -8.53
N GLU A 14 -14.17 -18.95 -8.85
CA GLU A 14 -13.57 -20.01 -9.65
C GLU A 14 -12.78 -20.95 -8.74
N SER A 15 -13.31 -22.14 -8.50
CA SER A 15 -12.55 -23.23 -7.88
C SER A 15 -11.94 -24.08 -8.99
N ARG A 16 -10.61 -24.09 -9.11
CA ARG A 16 -9.91 -24.98 -10.03
C ARG A 16 -9.59 -26.30 -9.32
N TYR A 17 -10.55 -27.22 -9.34
CA TYR A 17 -10.31 -28.59 -8.91
C TYR A 17 -9.52 -29.36 -9.99
N ARG A 18 -8.19 -29.46 -9.86
CA ARG A 18 -7.42 -30.47 -10.59
C ARG A 18 -7.58 -31.80 -9.85
N ARG A 19 -8.16 -32.81 -10.51
CA ARG A 19 -8.24 -34.18 -9.96
C ARG A 19 -6.84 -34.65 -9.56
N PRO A 20 -6.61 -35.14 -8.34
CA PRO A 20 -5.34 -35.79 -8.01
C PRO A 20 -5.25 -37.09 -8.80
N ILE A 21 -4.22 -37.23 -9.63
CA ILE A 21 -3.83 -38.54 -10.18
C ILE A 21 -3.00 -39.21 -9.09
N ALA A 22 -3.59 -40.21 -8.43
CA ALA A 22 -2.89 -41.04 -7.47
C ALA A 22 -1.99 -42.05 -8.20
N LEU A 23 -0.68 -41.86 -8.13
CA LEU A 23 0.33 -42.88 -8.36
C LEU A 23 1.36 -42.72 -7.24
N GLY A 24 1.52 -43.75 -6.41
CA GLY A 24 2.69 -44.01 -5.56
C GLY A 24 3.33 -42.83 -4.78
N TRP A 25 3.18 -42.88 -3.46
CA TRP A 25 3.90 -42.16 -2.39
C TRP A 25 4.10 -40.63 -2.43
N VAL A 26 3.87 -39.89 -3.54
CA VAL A 26 3.89 -38.41 -3.53
C VAL A 26 2.94 -37.82 -4.57
N SER A 27 1.90 -37.11 -4.13
CA SER A 27 1.26 -36.02 -4.90
C SER A 27 0.33 -35.21 -3.99
N LEU A 28 0.76 -34.01 -3.62
CA LEU A 28 -0.04 -33.00 -2.92
C LEU A 28 0.12 -31.67 -3.67
N SER A 29 -0.66 -31.47 -4.73
CA SER A 29 -0.92 -30.10 -5.19
C SER A 29 -2.03 -29.54 -4.30
N PRO A 30 -1.77 -28.52 -3.46
CA PRO A 30 -2.83 -27.91 -2.68
C PRO A 30 -3.89 -27.33 -3.63
N PRO A 31 -5.18 -27.36 -3.24
CA PRO A 31 -6.23 -26.77 -4.05
C PRO A 31 -6.04 -25.25 -4.15
N GLU A 32 -5.91 -24.72 -5.37
CA GLU A 32 -5.92 -23.28 -5.63
C GLU A 32 -7.38 -22.80 -5.75
N LEU A 33 -7.81 -21.95 -4.81
CA LEU A 33 -9.08 -21.23 -4.88
C LEU A 33 -8.79 -19.79 -5.31
N THR A 34 -9.31 -19.38 -6.47
CA THR A 34 -9.21 -17.98 -6.90
C THR A 34 -10.58 -17.31 -6.79
N LEU A 35 -10.73 -16.41 -5.82
CA LEU A 35 -11.92 -15.57 -5.70
C LEU A 35 -11.70 -14.28 -6.50
N ARG A 36 -12.49 -14.06 -7.55
CA ARG A 36 -12.48 -12.80 -8.31
C ARG A 36 -13.80 -12.06 -8.10
N VAL A 37 -13.75 -11.00 -7.32
CA VAL A 37 -14.87 -10.07 -7.18
C VAL A 37 -14.63 -8.90 -8.14
N ARG A 38 -15.53 -8.69 -9.10
CA ARG A 38 -15.49 -7.52 -9.98
C ARG A 38 -16.69 -6.65 -9.68
N VAL A 39 -16.43 -5.47 -9.14
CA VAL A 39 -17.46 -4.44 -8.95
C VAL A 39 -17.48 -3.58 -10.22
N PRO A 40 -18.64 -3.38 -10.87
CA PRO A 40 -18.72 -2.51 -12.04
C PRO A 40 -18.51 -1.05 -11.60
N SER A 41 -17.35 -0.48 -11.94
CA SER A 41 -17.14 0.96 -11.90
C SER A 41 -17.62 1.55 -13.23
N SER A 42 -18.89 1.96 -13.32
CA SER A 42 -19.26 2.95 -14.35
C SER A 42 -18.52 4.25 -14.04
N ASP A 43 -18.14 5.03 -15.05
CA ASP A 43 -17.41 6.30 -14.89
C ASP A 43 -17.95 7.12 -13.69
N GLY A 44 -17.11 7.26 -12.66
CA GLY A 44 -17.44 7.98 -11.43
C GLY A 44 -17.91 7.16 -10.22
N CYS A 45 -18.05 5.84 -10.31
CA CYS A 45 -18.34 4.99 -9.15
C CYS A 45 -17.07 4.72 -8.34
N ARG A 46 -16.84 5.54 -7.30
CA ARG A 46 -15.90 5.23 -6.22
C ARG A 46 -16.60 4.37 -5.18
N ALA A 47 -15.99 3.26 -4.78
CA ALA A 47 -16.50 2.47 -3.66
C ALA A 47 -16.38 3.33 -2.39
N LEU A 48 -17.41 3.41 -1.54
CA LEU A 48 -17.27 4.17 -0.29
C LEU A 48 -16.31 3.46 0.66
N GLN A 49 -16.47 2.15 0.78
CA GLN A 49 -15.68 1.29 1.66
C GLN A 49 -15.47 -0.08 1.01
N VAL A 50 -14.26 -0.61 1.12
CA VAL A 50 -13.91 -1.96 0.71
C VAL A 50 -13.19 -2.65 1.86
N SER A 51 -13.60 -3.87 2.19
CA SER A 51 -12.92 -4.69 3.19
C SER A 51 -12.63 -6.07 2.62
N LEU A 52 -11.36 -6.46 2.62
CA LEU A 52 -10.88 -7.75 2.13
C LEU A 52 -10.16 -8.48 3.26
N TYR A 53 -10.61 -9.69 3.58
CA TYR A 53 -9.99 -10.53 4.61
C TYR A 53 -9.64 -11.87 4.00
N THR A 54 -8.39 -12.29 4.15
CA THR A 54 -7.92 -13.63 3.78
C THR A 54 -7.09 -14.22 4.91
N VAL A 55 -7.12 -15.54 5.06
CA VAL A 55 -6.27 -16.25 6.03
C VAL A 55 -5.06 -16.86 5.32
N SER A 56 -5.25 -17.34 4.10
CA SER A 56 -4.20 -18.00 3.33
C SER A 56 -4.41 -17.76 1.84
N GLY A 57 -3.33 -17.39 1.16
CA GLY A 57 -3.30 -17.12 -0.26
C GLY A 57 -3.21 -15.63 -0.59
N ASP A 58 -2.71 -15.34 -1.78
CA ASP A 58 -2.44 -13.98 -2.20
C ASP A 58 -3.74 -13.20 -2.46
N ALA A 59 -3.79 -11.97 -1.99
CA ALA A 59 -4.90 -11.06 -2.19
C ALA A 59 -4.48 -9.92 -3.12
N SER A 60 -5.28 -9.67 -4.16
CA SER A 60 -5.11 -8.52 -5.04
C SER A 60 -6.35 -7.65 -5.00
N LEU A 61 -6.16 -6.38 -4.65
CA LEU A 61 -7.20 -5.36 -4.61
C LEU A 61 -6.89 -4.29 -5.64
N ARG A 62 -7.73 -4.17 -6.67
CA ARG A 62 -7.65 -3.08 -7.66
C ARG A 62 -8.95 -2.30 -7.68
N VAL A 63 -9.00 -1.15 -7.01
CA VAL A 63 -10.22 -0.34 -6.86
C VAL A 63 -9.90 1.10 -6.47
N ASP A 64 -10.75 2.03 -6.89
CA ASP A 64 -10.79 3.38 -6.30
C ASP A 64 -11.86 3.42 -5.21
N ALA A 65 -11.45 3.70 -3.97
CA ALA A 65 -12.35 3.73 -2.82
C ALA A 65 -12.14 4.94 -1.90
N GLY A 66 -13.18 5.34 -1.16
CA GLY A 66 -13.04 6.28 -0.04
C GLY A 66 -12.19 5.66 1.07
N GLN A 67 -12.50 4.42 1.45
CA GLN A 67 -11.78 3.66 2.46
C GLN A 67 -11.53 2.23 1.98
N ALA A 68 -10.33 1.70 2.22
CA ALA A 68 -9.99 0.30 2.02
C ALA A 68 -9.32 -0.29 3.26
N SER A 69 -9.75 -1.49 3.65
CA SER A 69 -9.14 -2.29 4.71
C SER A 69 -8.83 -3.69 4.16
N VAL A 70 -7.57 -4.07 4.13
CA VAL A 70 -7.10 -5.35 3.59
C VAL A 70 -6.32 -6.07 4.67
N GLN A 71 -6.76 -7.27 5.05
CA GLN A 71 -6.10 -8.07 6.06
C GLN A 71 -5.81 -9.47 5.54
N SER A 72 -4.57 -9.91 5.74
CA SER A 72 -4.11 -11.27 5.47
C SER A 72 -3.41 -11.86 6.68
N VAL A 73 -3.46 -13.18 6.86
CA VAL A 73 -2.59 -13.86 7.81
C VAL A 73 -1.37 -14.41 7.08
N HIS A 74 -1.59 -15.12 5.96
CA HIS A 74 -0.53 -15.67 5.13
C HIS A 74 -0.82 -15.42 3.65
N GLY A 75 0.12 -14.79 2.95
CA GLY A 75 0.02 -14.53 1.51
C GLY A 75 0.33 -13.07 1.18
N GLY A 76 0.79 -12.85 -0.05
CA GLY A 76 1.14 -11.53 -0.54
C GLY A 76 -0.09 -10.66 -0.75
N LEU A 77 0.06 -9.36 -0.49
CA LEU A 77 -0.96 -8.36 -0.74
C LEU A 77 -0.51 -7.46 -1.89
N SER A 78 -1.34 -7.33 -2.92
CA SER A 78 -1.13 -6.37 -4.00
C SER A 78 -2.30 -5.40 -4.01
N ILE A 79 -2.03 -4.12 -3.76
CA ILE A 79 -3.07 -3.08 -3.66
C ILE A 79 -2.78 -2.01 -4.69
N GLU A 80 -3.76 -1.75 -5.55
CA GLU A 80 -3.67 -0.79 -6.64
C GLU A 80 -4.92 0.09 -6.71
N GLY A 81 -4.73 1.40 -6.79
CA GLY A 81 -5.83 2.36 -6.99
C GLY A 81 -5.76 3.60 -6.10
N ARG A 82 -6.84 4.37 -6.08
CA ARG A 82 -6.93 5.65 -5.36
C ARG A 82 -7.77 5.49 -4.10
N PHE A 83 -7.21 5.82 -2.95
CA PHE A 83 -7.85 5.67 -1.65
C PHE A 83 -7.92 7.00 -0.90
N GLY A 84 -9.05 7.25 -0.23
CA GLY A 84 -9.12 8.29 0.80
C GLY A 84 -8.30 7.88 2.02
N THR A 85 -8.62 6.68 2.54
CA THR A 85 -7.90 6.03 3.63
C THR A 85 -7.60 4.58 3.27
N LEU A 86 -6.38 4.12 3.57
CA LEU A 86 -5.96 2.73 3.35
C LEU A 86 -5.44 2.11 4.65
N GLU A 87 -5.90 0.91 4.96
CA GLU A 87 -5.34 0.04 6.00
C GLU A 87 -5.02 -1.31 5.37
N ALA A 88 -3.76 -1.74 5.43
CA ALA A 88 -3.29 -3.00 4.90
C ALA A 88 -2.46 -3.70 5.97
N ASP A 89 -2.89 -4.87 6.43
CA ASP A 89 -2.18 -5.65 7.43
C ASP A 89 -1.96 -7.07 6.91
N THR A 90 -0.73 -7.58 7.06
CA THR A 90 -0.46 -9.00 6.89
C THR A 90 0.43 -9.53 8.01
N VAL A 91 0.26 -10.79 8.42
CA VAL A 91 1.21 -11.38 9.38
C VAL A 91 2.44 -11.88 8.63
N SER A 92 2.24 -12.60 7.53
CA SER A 92 3.35 -13.11 6.73
C SER A 92 3.04 -13.05 5.23
N GLY A 93 3.87 -12.31 4.51
CA GLY A 93 3.74 -12.10 3.08
C GLY A 93 4.19 -10.70 2.70
N ASP A 94 4.60 -10.57 1.45
CA ASP A 94 5.07 -9.30 0.89
C ASP A 94 3.89 -8.41 0.53
N MET A 95 4.07 -7.10 0.70
CA MET A 95 3.11 -6.09 0.33
C MET A 95 3.62 -5.28 -0.86
N SER A 96 2.84 -5.26 -1.94
CA SER A 96 3.09 -4.41 -3.11
C SER A 96 1.99 -3.35 -3.19
N LEU A 97 2.40 -2.08 -3.08
CA LEU A 97 1.51 -0.92 -3.05
C LEU A 97 1.71 -0.09 -4.32
N LEU A 98 0.67 0.09 -5.12
CA LEU A 98 0.63 1.05 -6.23
C LEU A 98 -0.58 1.95 -6.02
N VAL A 99 -0.46 2.87 -5.06
CA VAL A 99 -1.62 3.56 -4.49
C VAL A 99 -1.49 5.07 -4.55
N GLU A 100 -2.64 5.73 -4.72
CA GLU A 100 -2.76 7.17 -4.49
C GLU A 100 -3.58 7.44 -3.24
N LEU A 101 -2.99 8.07 -2.24
CA LEU A 101 -3.63 8.40 -0.97
C LEU A 101 -4.04 9.88 -0.94
N ALA A 102 -5.29 10.12 -0.56
CA ALA A 102 -5.78 11.48 -0.29
C ALA A 102 -5.67 11.86 1.19
N GLY A 103 -5.70 10.90 2.10
CA GLY A 103 -5.59 11.09 3.55
C GLY A 103 -4.63 10.06 4.16
N ASP A 104 -5.09 9.34 5.18
CA ASP A 104 -4.25 8.41 5.94
C ASP A 104 -4.00 7.07 5.24
N GLY A 105 -2.81 6.51 5.42
CA GLY A 105 -2.43 5.19 4.95
C GLY A 105 -1.70 4.42 6.03
N THR A 106 -2.00 3.14 6.20
CA THR A 106 -1.26 2.26 7.09
C THR A 106 -1.01 0.94 6.38
N ALA A 107 0.25 0.50 6.33
CA ALA A 107 0.64 -0.79 5.81
C ALA A 107 1.57 -1.48 6.80
N ARG A 108 1.17 -2.64 7.33
CA ARG A 108 1.93 -3.35 8.38
C ARG A 108 2.12 -4.81 8.03
N THR A 109 3.35 -5.29 8.13
CA THR A 109 3.65 -6.71 8.04
C THR A 109 4.48 -7.20 9.22
N THR A 110 4.28 -8.43 9.69
CA THR A 110 5.21 -8.99 10.70
C THR A 110 6.43 -9.61 10.02
N SER A 111 6.22 -10.31 8.91
CA SER A 111 7.27 -10.99 8.17
C SER A 111 7.02 -10.87 6.67
N GLY A 112 7.82 -10.06 6.00
CA GLY A 112 7.69 -9.75 4.59
C GLY A 112 8.12 -8.33 4.28
N ASP A 113 8.33 -8.08 3.00
CA ASP A 113 8.80 -6.80 2.51
C ASP A 113 7.63 -5.91 2.12
N ILE A 114 7.77 -4.59 2.29
CA ILE A 114 6.80 -3.61 1.80
C ILE A 114 7.47 -2.86 0.66
N SER A 115 6.91 -2.96 -0.54
CA SER A 115 7.44 -2.30 -1.72
C SER A 115 6.39 -1.59 -2.55
N GLY A 116 6.80 -0.56 -3.30
CA GLY A 116 6.00 0.01 -4.38
C GLY A 116 5.97 1.53 -4.45
N GLU A 117 4.92 2.07 -5.06
CA GLU A 117 4.75 3.49 -5.35
C GLU A 117 3.53 4.07 -4.59
N ILE A 118 3.77 5.15 -3.87
CA ILE A 118 2.77 5.86 -3.07
C ILE A 118 2.68 7.30 -3.56
N ALA A 119 1.55 7.66 -4.14
CA ALA A 119 1.24 9.01 -4.58
C ALA A 119 0.34 9.73 -3.57
N ILE A 120 0.78 10.87 -3.06
CA ILE A 120 0.03 11.67 -2.08
C ILE A 120 -0.70 12.78 -2.82
N SER A 121 -2.01 12.67 -3.00
CA SER A 121 -2.76 13.69 -3.75
C SER A 121 -3.01 14.97 -2.96
N GLY A 122 -2.97 14.90 -1.62
CA GLY A 122 -3.28 16.03 -0.74
C GLY A 122 -4.69 16.59 -0.94
N SER A 123 -5.60 15.85 -1.59
CA SER A 123 -6.93 16.33 -2.00
C SER A 123 -7.96 16.31 -0.88
N SER A 124 -7.71 15.57 0.21
CA SER A 124 -8.53 15.66 1.41
C SER A 124 -8.32 17.02 2.09
N GLY A 125 -9.37 17.56 2.72
CA GLY A 125 -9.35 18.90 3.30
C GLY A 125 -8.44 19.08 4.53
N GLY A 126 -7.71 18.04 4.94
CA GLY A 126 -6.77 18.03 6.06
C GLY A 126 -5.42 17.44 5.65
N GLY A 127 -4.44 17.53 6.55
CA GLY A 127 -3.21 16.74 6.43
C GLY A 127 -3.48 15.25 6.52
N GLY A 128 -2.44 14.42 6.35
CA GLY A 128 -2.58 12.97 6.46
C GLY A 128 -1.30 12.29 6.93
N SER A 129 -1.42 11.06 7.35
CA SER A 129 -0.32 10.25 7.86
C SER A 129 -0.24 8.91 7.14
N ILE A 130 0.95 8.56 6.69
CA ILE A 130 1.25 7.29 6.03
C ILE A 130 2.24 6.56 6.93
N HIS A 131 1.86 5.40 7.45
CA HIS A 131 2.69 4.59 8.31
C HIS A 131 2.94 3.22 7.69
N LEU A 132 4.19 2.94 7.36
CA LEU A 132 4.65 1.67 6.83
C LEU A 132 5.50 1.01 7.90
N SER A 133 5.18 -0.21 8.33
CA SER A 133 6.03 -0.90 9.29
C SER A 133 6.15 -2.40 9.06
N THR A 134 7.35 -2.91 9.27
CA THR A 134 7.63 -4.34 9.25
C THR A 134 8.47 -4.77 10.45
N THR A 135 8.21 -5.95 11.00
CA THR A 135 9.14 -6.51 12.01
C THR A 135 10.34 -7.13 11.32
N SER A 136 10.10 -8.01 10.35
CA SER A 136 11.14 -8.72 9.62
C SER A 136 10.92 -8.60 8.12
N GLY A 137 11.60 -7.62 7.53
CA GLY A 137 11.61 -7.39 6.09
C GLY A 137 12.10 -5.98 5.79
N ASP A 138 12.26 -5.70 4.51
CA ASP A 138 12.70 -4.42 4.00
C ASP A 138 11.49 -3.55 3.64
N VAL A 139 11.65 -2.23 3.72
CA VAL A 139 10.65 -1.27 3.24
C VAL A 139 11.26 -0.45 2.14
N GLU A 140 10.81 -0.64 0.90
CA GLU A 140 11.31 0.08 -0.28
C GLU A 140 10.16 0.77 -1.01
N VAL A 141 9.98 2.07 -0.78
CA VAL A 141 8.88 2.81 -1.39
C VAL A 141 9.34 4.02 -2.17
N GLU A 142 8.75 4.18 -3.35
CA GLU A 142 8.81 5.40 -4.14
C GLU A 142 7.63 6.31 -3.80
N VAL A 143 7.90 7.58 -3.51
CA VAL A 143 6.88 8.50 -3.02
C VAL A 143 6.78 9.71 -3.92
N TRP A 144 5.57 9.96 -4.41
CA TRP A 144 5.21 11.13 -5.17
C TRP A 144 4.32 12.04 -4.32
N ARG A 145 4.57 13.35 -4.36
CA ARG A 145 3.68 14.31 -3.69
C ARG A 145 2.81 15.07 -4.68
N GLY A 146 1.66 15.50 -4.22
CA GLY A 146 0.79 16.43 -4.93
C GLY A 146 1.31 17.86 -4.81
N GLU A 147 0.80 18.73 -5.68
CA GLU A 147 1.04 20.16 -5.57
C GLU A 147 0.49 20.71 -4.25
N GLY A 148 1.20 21.64 -3.64
CA GLY A 148 0.79 22.25 -2.36
C GLY A 148 0.86 21.33 -1.14
N VAL A 149 1.46 20.13 -1.25
CA VAL A 149 1.73 19.24 -0.12
C VAL A 149 3.13 19.48 0.46
N ARG A 150 3.20 19.56 1.79
CA ARG A 150 4.42 19.48 2.60
C ARG A 150 4.54 18.07 3.15
N LEU A 151 5.50 17.29 2.65
CA LEU A 151 5.72 15.93 3.10
C LEU A 151 6.88 15.90 4.10
N LEU A 152 6.60 15.46 5.33
CA LEU A 152 7.57 15.08 6.35
C LEU A 152 7.84 13.59 6.17
N VAL A 153 9.11 13.21 6.08
CA VAL A 153 9.52 11.82 5.88
C VAL A 153 10.38 11.39 7.04
N HIS A 154 10.08 10.22 7.60
CA HIS A 154 10.84 9.58 8.65
C HIS A 154 11.03 8.10 8.29
N ALA A 155 12.27 7.67 8.15
CA ALA A 155 12.62 6.27 7.98
C ALA A 155 13.49 5.83 9.16
N SER A 156 13.16 4.71 9.79
CA SER A 156 13.96 4.18 10.90
C SER A 156 14.03 2.67 10.92
N THR A 157 15.16 2.14 11.37
CA THR A 157 15.37 0.71 11.58
C THR A 157 16.19 0.40 12.81
N THR A 158 15.93 -0.74 13.45
CA THR A 158 16.71 -1.15 14.64
C THR A 158 18.02 -1.81 14.24
N SER A 159 18.03 -2.67 13.22
CA SER A 159 19.22 -3.46 12.86
C SER A 159 19.74 -3.21 11.44
N GLY A 160 18.92 -2.72 10.52
CA GLY A 160 19.30 -2.44 9.14
C GLY A 160 19.85 -1.02 8.94
N ARG A 161 19.70 -0.53 7.71
CA ARG A 161 20.02 0.82 7.27
C ARG A 161 18.77 1.59 6.89
N ALA A 162 18.67 2.84 7.33
CA ALA A 162 17.67 3.78 6.85
C ALA A 162 18.29 4.69 5.79
N THR A 163 17.67 4.76 4.61
CA THR A 163 18.13 5.54 3.46
C THR A 163 16.97 6.36 2.92
N LEU A 164 17.27 7.61 2.59
CA LEU A 164 16.32 8.53 1.96
C LEU A 164 16.97 9.08 0.70
N GLU A 165 16.34 8.83 -0.44
CA GLU A 165 16.85 9.22 -1.76
C GLU A 165 16.00 10.33 -2.35
N ASP A 166 16.65 11.34 -2.92
CA ASP A 166 15.99 12.45 -3.61
C ASP A 166 16.18 12.31 -5.13
N ALA A 167 15.20 11.70 -5.80
CA ALA A 167 15.16 11.64 -7.26
C ALA A 167 14.40 12.84 -7.87
N GLY A 168 13.43 13.39 -7.15
CA GLY A 168 12.54 14.45 -7.62
C GLY A 168 12.99 15.88 -7.36
N GLY A 169 14.02 16.06 -6.54
CA GLY A 169 14.54 17.36 -6.12
C GLY A 169 13.71 18.04 -5.02
N GLY A 170 14.41 18.75 -4.15
CA GLY A 170 13.81 19.60 -3.11
C GLY A 170 13.60 18.89 -1.78
N LEU A 171 14.17 17.70 -1.60
CA LEU A 171 14.24 17.06 -0.31
C LEU A 171 15.25 17.77 0.60
N ASN A 172 14.79 18.18 1.77
CA ASN A 172 15.59 18.74 2.84
C ASN A 172 15.75 17.70 3.96
N VAL A 173 16.89 17.00 3.95
CA VAL A 173 17.24 16.05 5.01
C VAL A 173 17.61 16.82 6.28
N THR A 174 16.84 16.60 7.35
CA THR A 174 17.00 17.29 8.62
C THR A 174 17.91 16.51 9.58
N SER A 175 17.82 15.19 9.56
CA SER A 175 18.66 14.29 10.36
C SER A 175 18.94 13.03 9.55
N ALA A 176 20.18 12.55 9.57
CA ALA A 176 20.54 11.29 8.94
C ALA A 176 21.59 10.58 9.77
N THR A 177 21.26 9.38 10.21
CA THR A 177 22.15 8.42 10.84
C THR A 177 22.12 7.13 10.02
N VAL A 178 22.89 6.12 10.42
CA VAL A 178 22.85 4.81 9.76
C VAL A 178 21.46 4.15 9.87
N ARG A 179 20.74 4.40 10.97
CA ARG A 179 19.52 3.69 11.36
C ARG A 179 18.26 4.52 11.31
N GLU A 180 18.39 5.82 11.09
CA GLU A 180 17.29 6.75 11.12
C GLU A 180 17.60 7.91 10.19
N VAL A 181 16.66 8.25 9.32
CA VAL A 181 16.76 9.41 8.46
C VAL A 181 15.43 10.13 8.43
N SER A 182 15.48 11.43 8.64
CA SER A 182 14.33 12.31 8.64
C SER A 182 14.56 13.47 7.68
N GLY A 183 13.54 13.81 6.92
CA GLY A 183 13.59 14.91 5.98
C GLY A 183 12.21 15.52 5.75
N SER A 184 12.19 16.58 4.96
CA SER A 184 10.95 17.21 4.53
C SER A 184 11.06 17.69 3.09
N VAL A 185 9.95 17.74 2.38
CA VAL A 185 9.89 18.26 1.02
C VAL A 185 8.59 19.03 0.81
N GLY A 186 8.66 20.10 0.02
CA GLY A 186 7.53 20.99 -0.24
C GLY A 186 7.56 22.27 0.61
N SER A 187 6.58 23.14 0.37
CA SER A 187 6.50 24.45 1.04
C SER A 187 6.01 24.29 2.49
N PRO A 188 6.52 25.07 3.46
CA PRO A 188 5.99 25.10 4.83
C PRO A 188 4.51 25.49 4.92
N GLU A 189 4.01 26.25 3.93
CA GLU A 189 2.61 26.64 3.82
C GLU A 189 1.72 25.56 3.17
N GLY A 190 2.35 24.48 2.71
CA GLY A 190 1.67 23.33 2.13
C GLY A 190 0.93 22.51 3.19
N ARG A 191 0.00 21.68 2.72
CA ARG A 191 -0.72 20.71 3.56
C ARG A 191 0.27 19.69 4.10
N GLU A 192 0.36 19.59 5.41
CA GLU A 192 1.30 18.69 6.07
C GLU A 192 0.86 17.23 5.92
N PHE A 193 1.76 16.41 5.40
CA PHE A 193 1.62 14.96 5.34
C PHE A 193 2.86 14.34 5.97
N THR A 194 2.66 13.33 6.81
CA THR A 194 3.77 12.61 7.44
C THR A 194 3.85 11.21 6.84
N LEU A 195 5.02 10.82 6.38
CA LEU A 195 5.34 9.45 5.97
C LEU A 195 6.36 8.89 6.95
N ALA A 196 5.97 7.86 7.71
CA ALA A 196 6.84 7.09 8.57
C ALA A 196 7.02 5.69 7.99
N ALA A 197 8.26 5.26 7.79
CA ALA A 197 8.60 3.90 7.42
C ALA A 197 9.53 3.28 8.46
N GLU A 198 9.17 2.10 8.97
CA GLU A 198 9.87 1.47 10.08
C GLU A 198 10.15 -0.01 9.81
N SER A 199 11.35 -0.46 10.14
CA SER A 199 11.69 -1.89 10.16
C SER A 199 12.42 -2.27 11.44
N THR A 200 12.20 -3.46 12.00
CA THR A 200 13.02 -3.90 13.14
C THR A 200 14.32 -4.54 12.66
N SER A 201 14.28 -5.43 11.67
CA SER A 201 15.47 -6.18 11.23
C SER A 201 15.89 -5.99 9.77
N GLY A 202 15.18 -5.18 8.99
CA GLY A 202 15.51 -4.91 7.59
C GLY A 202 15.90 -3.47 7.31
N ASP A 203 16.25 -3.23 6.05
CA ASP A 203 16.59 -1.92 5.51
C ASP A 203 15.32 -1.14 5.18
N VAL A 204 15.38 0.18 5.36
CA VAL A 204 14.28 1.08 5.05
C VAL A 204 14.79 2.09 4.04
N THR A 205 14.27 2.02 2.83
CA THR A 205 14.60 2.93 1.74
C THR A 205 13.34 3.66 1.31
N ILE A 206 13.36 4.98 1.45
CA ILE A 206 12.32 5.85 0.88
C ILE A 206 12.97 6.63 -0.26
N ARG A 207 12.41 6.53 -1.46
CA ARG A 207 12.82 7.31 -2.61
C ARG A 207 11.76 8.35 -2.93
N TYR A 208 12.06 9.63 -2.71
CA TYR A 208 11.19 10.70 -3.14
C TYR A 208 11.37 10.98 -4.63
N ALA A 209 10.32 10.77 -5.40
CA ALA A 209 10.35 10.83 -6.86
C ALA A 209 9.99 12.19 -7.45
N GLY A 210 9.35 13.05 -6.65
CA GLY A 210 9.02 14.41 -7.05
C GLY A 210 7.56 14.77 -6.85
N VAL A 211 7.16 15.84 -7.56
CA VAL A 211 5.75 16.21 -7.68
C VAL A 211 5.13 15.36 -8.77
N ARG A 212 4.01 14.70 -8.48
CA ARG A 212 3.32 13.89 -9.48
C ARG A 212 2.85 14.80 -10.62
N PRO A 213 3.22 14.52 -11.89
CA PRO A 213 2.71 15.28 -13.01
C PRO A 213 1.19 15.13 -13.10
N ALA A 214 0.48 16.24 -13.36
CA ALA A 214 -0.96 16.21 -13.58
C ALA A 214 -1.26 15.37 -14.83
N GLY A 215 -1.92 14.22 -14.63
CA GLY A 215 -2.43 13.33 -15.68
C GLY A 215 -3.94 13.35 -15.72
#